data_AF-A0AAP0S6A8-F1
#
_entry.id   AF-A0AAP0S6A8-F1
#
_cell.length_a   1.000
_cell.length_b   1.000
_cell.length_c   1.000
_cell.angle_alpha   90.00
_cell.angle_beta   90.00
_cell.angle_gamma   90.00
#
_symmetry.space_group_name_H-M   'P 1'
#
loop_
_entity.id
_entity.type
_entity.pdbx_description
1 polymer ?
#
loop_
_entity_poly.entity_id
_entity_poly.type
_entity_poly.pdbx_seq_one_letter_code
_entity_poly.pdbx_strand_id
1 'polypeptide(L)'
;MKRKQEPQLHYGDGKTWLRGSMIGQGTFGCVYLATLKKPNSRYSYLPPTMAVKSAEVSVSASLQKEIEVLYNLQGCHHVVNCFAEEITSGEHGEMIYNLLLEYASGGTLADLIEKSDGCGLPEFVVRRYVRSMIQQY
;
A
#
# COMPACT_ATOMS: atom_id res chain seq x y z
N MET A 1 31.73 -0.13 -2.20
CA MET A 1 30.88 -0.99 -1.34
C MET A 1 29.75 -1.53 -2.19
N LYS A 2 29.65 -2.85 -2.33
CA LYS A 2 28.60 -3.49 -3.14
C LYS A 2 27.29 -3.46 -2.35
N ARG A 3 26.22 -2.91 -2.93
CA ARG A 3 24.87 -2.96 -2.35
C ARG A 3 24.54 -4.43 -2.10
N LYS A 4 24.25 -4.80 -0.85
CA LYS A 4 23.62 -6.09 -0.54
C LYS A 4 22.28 -6.07 -1.27
N GLN A 5 22.08 -7.00 -2.21
CA GLN A 5 20.75 -7.30 -2.70
C GLN A 5 19.99 -7.91 -1.52
N GLU A 6 18.99 -7.20 -1.03
CA GLU A 6 18.01 -7.76 -0.12
C GLU A 6 17.24 -8.87 -0.86
N PRO A 7 16.91 -9.99 -0.20
CA PRO A 7 16.21 -11.08 -0.85
C PRO A 7 14.90 -10.54 -1.42
N GLN A 8 14.62 -10.85 -2.68
CA GLN A 8 13.28 -10.63 -3.24
C GLN A 8 12.34 -11.52 -2.42
N LEU A 9 11.61 -10.91 -1.49
CA LEU A 9 10.61 -11.59 -0.68
C LEU A 9 9.44 -11.93 -1.61
N HIS A 10 9.51 -13.12 -2.20
CA HIS A 10 8.45 -13.66 -3.01
C HIS A 10 7.34 -14.17 -2.10
N TYR A 11 6.43 -13.27 -1.78
CA TYR A 11 5.19 -13.60 -1.10
C TYR A 11 4.12 -14.04 -2.11
N GLY A 12 3.29 -15.00 -1.74
CA GLY A 12 2.24 -15.52 -2.61
C GLY A 12 1.11 -14.55 -2.93
N ASP A 13 0.29 -14.94 -3.90
CA ASP A 13 -0.95 -14.27 -4.29
C ASP A 13 -2.08 -14.53 -3.29
N GLY A 14 -3.06 -13.62 -3.26
CA GLY A 14 -4.31 -13.86 -2.54
C GLY A 14 -5.32 -14.70 -3.31
N LYS A 15 -6.45 -15.01 -2.69
CA LYS A 15 -7.53 -15.81 -3.28
C LYS A 15 -8.10 -15.17 -4.54
N THR A 16 -8.27 -13.85 -4.54
CA THR A 16 -8.95 -13.09 -5.61
C THR A 16 -8.05 -12.09 -6.33
N TRP A 17 -6.82 -11.89 -5.88
CA TRP A 17 -5.88 -10.92 -6.44
C TRP A 17 -4.49 -11.54 -6.69
N LEU A 18 -3.74 -10.94 -7.60
CA LEU A 18 -2.37 -11.28 -7.95
C LEU A 18 -1.45 -10.20 -7.40
N ARG A 19 -0.36 -10.63 -6.76
CA ARG A 19 0.71 -9.76 -6.30
C ARG A 19 1.57 -9.36 -7.48
N GLY A 20 1.83 -8.07 -7.59
CA GLY A 20 2.69 -7.47 -8.60
C GLY A 20 4.04 -7.04 -8.02
N SER A 21 4.65 -6.06 -8.68
CA SER A 21 5.93 -5.49 -8.28
C SER A 21 5.86 -4.81 -6.91
N MET A 22 6.95 -4.89 -6.14
CA MET A 22 7.13 -4.06 -4.95
C MET A 22 7.20 -2.58 -5.36
N ILE A 23 6.39 -1.74 -4.71
CA ILE A 23 6.29 -0.29 -4.96
C ILE A 23 6.77 0.55 -3.77
N GLY A 24 7.04 -0.08 -2.63
CA GLY A 24 7.60 0.59 -1.47
C GLY A 24 8.03 -0.39 -0.39
N GLN A 25 8.96 0.04 0.47
CA GLN A 25 9.46 -0.76 1.58
C GLN A 25 9.68 0.17 2.77
N GLY A 26 9.23 -0.27 3.94
CA GLY A 26 9.46 0.42 5.19
C GLY A 26 9.88 -0.57 6.28
N THR A 27 10.00 -0.07 7.50
CA THR A 27 10.46 -0.86 8.64
C THR A 27 9.51 -2.00 9.02
N PHE A 28 8.21 -1.82 8.77
CA PHE A 28 7.15 -2.75 9.20
C PHE A 28 6.57 -3.59 8.07
N GLY A 29 7.20 -3.62 6.91
CA GLY A 29 6.76 -4.42 5.78
C GLY A 29 7.04 -3.81 4.43
N CYS A 30 6.62 -4.54 3.39
CA CYS A 30 6.74 -4.14 2.00
C CYS A 30 5.36 -3.84 1.41
N VAL A 31 5.29 -2.91 0.47
CA VAL A 31 4.08 -2.56 -0.28
C VAL A 31 4.25 -3.04 -1.71
N TYR A 32 3.27 -3.76 -2.22
CA TYR A 32 3.23 -4.31 -3.56
C TYR A 32 2.06 -3.72 -4.33
N LEU A 33 2.21 -3.57 -5.64
CA LEU A 33 1.04 -3.43 -6.51
C LEU A 33 0.27 -4.76 -6.52
N ALA A 34 -1.04 -4.72 -6.67
CA ALA A 34 -1.85 -5.91 -6.87
C ALA A 34 -3.00 -5.67 -7.84
N THR A 35 -3.39 -6.73 -8.54
CA THR A 35 -4.48 -6.69 -9.52
C THR A 35 -5.47 -7.80 -9.27
N LEU A 36 -6.76 -7.54 -9.50
CA LEU A 36 -7.78 -8.56 -9.35
C LEU A 36 -7.61 -9.68 -10.40
N LYS A 37 -7.71 -10.95 -9.99
CA LYS A 37 -7.64 -12.11 -10.90
C LYS A 37 -8.77 -12.11 -11.93
N LYS A 38 -9.94 -11.57 -11.58
CA LYS A 38 -11.15 -11.51 -12.42
C LYS A 38 -11.78 -10.11 -12.36
N PRO A 39 -11.18 -9.09 -13.01
CA PRO A 39 -11.58 -7.68 -12.90
C PRO A 39 -13.03 -7.41 -13.35
N ASN A 40 -13.56 -8.21 -14.27
CA ASN A 40 -14.91 -8.03 -14.83
C ASN A 40 -16.01 -8.77 -14.05
N SER A 41 -15.69 -9.35 -12.89
CA SER A 41 -16.70 -9.99 -12.04
C SER A 41 -17.53 -8.91 -11.33
N ARG A 42 -18.83 -8.83 -11.64
CA ARG A 42 -19.79 -7.93 -10.95
C ARG A 42 -19.94 -8.18 -9.45
N TYR A 43 -19.31 -9.24 -8.93
CA TYR A 43 -19.33 -9.63 -7.52
C TYR A 43 -18.03 -9.30 -6.78
N SER A 44 -17.09 -8.56 -7.40
CA SER A 44 -15.89 -8.11 -6.68
C SER A 44 -16.18 -6.86 -5.87
N TYR A 45 -16.01 -6.95 -4.56
CA TYR A 45 -15.97 -5.81 -3.64
C TYR A 45 -14.61 -5.09 -3.66
N LEU A 46 -13.60 -5.68 -4.31
CA LEU A 46 -12.26 -5.12 -4.45
C LEU A 46 -12.11 -4.41 -5.81
N PRO A 47 -11.34 -3.30 -5.86
CA PRO A 47 -11.05 -2.62 -7.11
C PRO A 47 -10.13 -3.45 -8.03
N PRO A 48 -10.09 -3.14 -9.35
CA PRO A 48 -9.24 -3.85 -10.30
C PRO A 48 -7.74 -3.76 -9.98
N THR A 49 -7.30 -2.64 -9.42
CA THR A 49 -5.92 -2.36 -9.01
C THR A 49 -5.93 -1.85 -7.56
N MET A 50 -5.01 -2.36 -6.75
CA MET A 50 -4.88 -2.02 -5.33
C MET A 50 -3.41 -2.07 -4.91
N ALA A 51 -3.11 -1.53 -3.73
CA ALA A 51 -1.84 -1.73 -3.06
C ALA A 51 -2.00 -2.83 -2.00
N VAL A 52 -0.95 -3.62 -1.78
CA VAL A 52 -0.93 -4.65 -0.74
C VAL A 52 0.26 -4.42 0.17
N LYS A 53 0.00 -4.10 1.43
CA LYS A 53 1.06 -4.01 2.45
C LYS A 53 1.19 -5.35 3.15
N SER A 54 2.41 -5.88 3.20
CA SER A 54 2.68 -7.23 3.67
C SER A 54 3.78 -7.29 4.71
N ALA A 55 3.56 -8.11 5.73
CA ALA A 55 4.55 -8.51 6.72
C ALA A 55 4.34 -9.99 7.08
N GLU A 56 5.39 -10.67 7.55
CA GLU A 56 5.24 -11.99 8.14
C GLU A 56 4.37 -11.90 9.40
N VAL A 57 3.48 -12.88 9.61
CA VAL A 57 2.56 -12.92 10.76
C VAL A 57 3.32 -12.82 12.10
N SER A 58 4.53 -13.39 12.18
CA SER A 58 5.37 -13.35 13.39
C SER A 58 5.75 -11.94 13.83
N VAL A 59 5.74 -10.96 12.91
CA VAL A 59 6.11 -9.56 13.15
C VAL A 59 5.01 -8.57 12.73
N SER A 60 3.78 -9.03 12.47
CA SER A 60 2.70 -8.20 11.92
C SER A 60 1.94 -7.36 12.96
N ALA A 61 2.39 -7.29 14.21
CA ALA A 61 1.68 -6.58 15.28
C ALA A 61 1.42 -5.10 14.96
N SER A 62 2.38 -4.43 14.32
CA SER A 62 2.20 -3.04 13.86
C SER A 62 1.16 -2.93 12.74
N LEU A 63 1.13 -3.89 11.80
CA LEU A 63 0.17 -3.93 10.70
C LEU A 63 -1.27 -4.17 11.21
N GLN A 64 -1.43 -5.00 12.24
CA GLN A 64 -2.72 -5.23 12.88
C GLN A 64 -3.23 -4.00 13.66
N LYS A 65 -2.35 -3.14 14.17
CA LYS A 65 -2.78 -1.85 14.74
C LYS A 65 -3.16 -0.86 13.64
N GLU A 66 -2.45 -0.89 12.52
CA GLU A 66 -2.74 -0.04 11.37
C GLU A 66 -4.14 -0.30 10.79
N ILE A 67 -4.56 -1.57 10.68
CA ILE A 67 -5.92 -1.88 10.20
C ILE A 67 -7.01 -1.36 11.12
N GLU A 68 -6.82 -1.44 12.44
CA GLU A 68 -7.77 -0.91 13.43
C GLU A 68 -7.97 0.60 13.23
N VAL A 69 -6.87 1.35 13.06
CA VAL A 69 -6.92 2.78 12.79
C VAL A 69 -7.58 3.07 11.43
N LEU A 70 -7.23 2.32 10.38
CA LEU A 70 -7.78 2.52 9.04
C LEU A 70 -9.28 2.22 8.98
N TYR A 71 -9.78 1.22 9.71
CA TYR A 71 -11.21 0.96 9.81
C TYR A 71 -11.96 2.07 10.54
N ASN A 72 -11.37 2.66 11.58
CA ASN A 72 -11.96 3.81 12.26
C ASN A 72 -12.03 5.07 11.37
N LEU A 73 -11.18 5.16 10.34
CA LEU A 73 -11.13 6.26 9.38
C LEU A 73 -11.79 5.93 8.04
N GLN A 74 -12.51 4.81 7.96
CA GLN A 74 -13.12 4.37 6.70
C GLN A 74 -14.14 5.40 6.20
N GLY A 75 -14.02 5.78 4.92
CA GLY A 75 -14.88 6.77 4.29
C GLY A 75 -14.35 8.22 4.33
N CYS A 76 -13.26 8.48 5.06
CA CYS A 76 -12.59 9.79 5.00
C CYS A 76 -11.92 10.00 3.63
N HIS A 77 -12.34 11.03 2.89
CA HIS A 77 -11.92 11.28 1.51
C HIS A 77 -10.39 11.48 1.31
N HIS A 78 -9.67 11.87 2.36
CA HIS A 78 -8.23 12.16 2.31
C HIS A 78 -7.36 11.09 2.98
N VAL A 79 -7.97 9.97 3.40
CA VAL A 79 -7.28 8.82 3.99
C VAL A 79 -7.37 7.65 3.01
N VAL A 80 -6.26 6.94 2.82
CA VAL A 80 -6.22 5.74 1.98
C VAL A 80 -7.22 4.71 2.50
N ASN A 81 -8.13 4.25 1.64
CA ASN A 81 -9.10 3.25 2.06
C ASN A 81 -8.44 1.87 2.27
N CYS A 82 -8.87 1.18 3.32
CA CYS A 82 -8.59 -0.23 3.53
C CYS A 82 -9.80 -1.05 3.09
N PHE A 83 -9.60 -1.98 2.16
CA PHE A 83 -10.69 -2.79 1.61
C PHE A 83 -10.86 -4.12 2.34
N ALA A 84 -9.76 -4.77 2.72
CA ALA A 84 -9.75 -6.07 3.38
C ALA A 84 -8.37 -6.42 3.94
N GLU A 85 -8.32 -7.50 4.71
CA GLU A 85 -7.10 -8.20 5.11
C GLU A 85 -7.13 -9.66 4.64
N GLU A 86 -5.95 -10.23 4.38
CA GLU A 86 -5.82 -11.64 3.98
C GLU A 86 -4.48 -12.23 4.45
N ILE A 87 -4.49 -13.48 4.88
CA ILE A 87 -3.27 -14.25 5.13
C ILE A 87 -2.97 -15.13 3.92
N THR A 88 -1.76 -15.01 3.38
CA THR A 88 -1.26 -15.81 2.25
C THR A 88 -0.02 -16.60 2.67
N SER A 89 0.33 -17.63 1.90
CA SER A 89 1.55 -18.39 2.10
C SER A 89 2.68 -17.82 1.25
N GLY A 90 3.85 -17.63 1.85
CA GLY A 90 5.12 -17.35 1.17
C GLY A 90 5.69 -18.60 0.49
N GLU A 91 6.70 -18.40 -0.35
CA GLU A 91 7.34 -19.50 -1.09
C GLU A 91 8.04 -20.53 -0.19
N HIS A 92 8.47 -20.17 1.02
CA HIS A 92 9.10 -21.08 1.97
C HIS A 92 8.16 -21.51 3.10
N GLY A 93 6.84 -21.33 2.91
CA GLY A 93 5.82 -21.69 3.89
C GLY A 93 5.60 -20.65 4.99
N GLU A 94 6.17 -19.45 4.85
CA GLU A 94 5.90 -18.34 5.76
C GLU A 94 4.42 -17.93 5.67
N MET A 95 3.83 -17.54 6.79
CA MET A 95 2.48 -16.97 6.79
C MET A 95 2.60 -15.45 6.69
N ILE A 96 2.07 -14.89 5.62
CA ILE A 96 2.17 -13.46 5.29
C ILE A 96 0.83 -12.80 5.54
N TYR A 97 0.81 -11.81 6.41
CA TYR A 97 -0.36 -10.98 6.67
C TYR A 97 -0.38 -9.80 5.69
N ASN A 98 -1.50 -9.59 5.02
CA ASN A 98 -1.66 -8.64 3.92
C ASN A 98 -2.82 -7.69 4.18
N LEU A 99 -2.58 -6.39 4.03
CA LEU A 99 -3.62 -5.36 3.99
C LEU A 99 -3.84 -4.93 2.55
N LEU A 100 -5.09 -5.00 2.08
CA LEU A 100 -5.50 -4.58 0.75
C LEU A 100 -5.98 -3.13 0.83
N LEU A 101 -5.23 -2.23 0.22
CA LEU A 101 -5.37 -0.79 0.35
C LEU A 101 -5.64 -0.13 -1.00
N GLU A 102 -6.23 1.06 -0.96
CA GLU A 102 -6.34 1.92 -2.14
C GLU A 102 -4.96 2.22 -2.73
N TYR A 103 -4.87 2.13 -4.06
CA TYR A 103 -3.64 2.43 -4.77
C TYR A 103 -3.57 3.90 -5.14
N ALA A 104 -2.72 4.66 -4.44
CA ALA A 104 -2.41 6.05 -4.76
C ALA A 104 -1.39 6.15 -5.91
N SER A 105 -1.87 6.11 -7.14
CA SER A 105 -1.04 6.14 -8.36
C SER A 105 -0.20 7.42 -8.53
N GLY A 106 -0.54 8.50 -7.81
CA GLY A 106 0.22 9.75 -7.80
C GLY A 106 1.59 9.67 -7.11
N GLY A 107 1.87 8.57 -6.42
CA GLY A 107 3.09 8.42 -5.61
C GLY A 107 3.06 9.27 -4.34
N THR A 108 4.22 9.42 -3.72
CA THR A 108 4.38 10.19 -2.49
C THR A 108 4.67 11.67 -2.78
N LEU A 109 4.42 12.54 -1.79
CA LEU A 109 4.83 13.94 -1.88
C LEU A 109 6.37 14.09 -1.99
N ALA A 110 7.13 13.16 -1.40
CA ALA A 110 8.58 13.11 -1.54
C ALA A 110 8.98 12.88 -3.00
N ASP A 111 8.36 11.91 -3.69
CA ASP A 111 8.60 11.65 -5.11
C ASP A 111 8.33 12.89 -5.97
N LEU A 112 7.30 13.67 -5.63
CA LEU A 112 6.97 14.92 -6.34
C LEU A 112 8.01 16.01 -6.10
N ILE A 113 8.54 16.11 -4.87
CA ILE A 113 9.60 17.07 -4.53
C ILE A 113 10.90 16.68 -5.22
N GLU A 114 11.27 15.40 -5.22
CA GLU A 114 12.48 14.92 -5.90
C GLU A 114 12.43 15.21 -7.40
N LYS A 115 11.27 15.05 -8.04
CA LYS A 115 11.05 15.40 -9.45
C LYS A 115 11.12 16.90 -9.75
N SER A 116 11.20 17.75 -8.73
CA SER A 116 11.33 19.21 -8.92
C SER A 116 12.77 19.67 -9.15
N ASP A 117 13.76 18.76 -9.15
CA ASP A 117 15.19 19.05 -9.32
C ASP A 117 15.68 20.18 -8.38
N GLY A 118 15.14 20.22 -7.15
CA GLY A 118 15.50 21.21 -6.13
C GLY A 118 14.81 22.57 -6.27
N CYS A 119 13.95 22.75 -7.27
CA CYS A 119 13.18 23.99 -7.46
C CYS A 119 12.00 24.11 -6.47
N GLY A 120 11.65 23.01 -5.81
CA GLY A 120 10.49 22.93 -4.93
C GLY A 120 9.18 22.89 -5.70
N LEU A 121 8.07 22.80 -4.96
CA LEU A 121 6.74 22.76 -5.54
C LEU A 121 6.15 24.18 -5.62
N PRO A 122 5.38 24.51 -6.67
CA PRO A 122 4.68 25.79 -6.75
C PRO A 122 3.77 26.01 -5.53
N GLU A 123 3.67 27.24 -5.03
CA GLU A 123 2.90 27.58 -3.82
C GLU A 123 1.45 27.06 -3.90
N PHE A 124 0.80 27.19 -5.06
CA PHE A 124 -0.58 26.73 -5.23
C PHE A 124 -0.72 25.20 -5.08
N VAL A 125 0.31 24.44 -5.46
CA VAL A 125 0.38 22.97 -5.31
C VAL A 125 0.59 22.63 -3.84
N VAL A 126 1.53 23.30 -3.18
CA VAL A 126 1.79 23.15 -1.74
C VAL A 126 0.51 23.42 -0.94
N ARG A 127 -0.16 24.56 -1.20
CA ARG A 127 -1.41 24.94 -0.53
C ARG A 127 -2.51 23.90 -0.73
N ARG A 128 -2.60 23.30 -1.93
CA ARG A 128 -3.58 22.24 -2.21
C ARG A 128 -3.31 20.98 -1.39
N TYR A 129 -2.06 20.50 -1.35
CA TYR A 129 -1.71 19.31 -0.55
C TYR A 129 -1.90 19.55 0.94
N VAL A 130 -1.44 20.69 1.46
CA VAL A 130 -1.63 21.05 2.87
C VAL A 130 -3.11 21.09 3.23
N ARG A 131 -3.95 21.66 2.36
CA ARG A 131 -5.41 21.66 2.57
C ARG A 131 -5.97 20.24 2.67
N SER A 132 -5.58 19.34 1.77
CA SER A 132 -6.00 17.93 1.81
C SER A 132 -5.52 17.19 3.07
N MET A 133 -4.37 17.55 3.63
CA MET A 133 -3.87 16.93 4.87
C MET A 133 -4.67 17.38 6.11
N ILE A 134 -5.15 18.63 6.12
CA ILE A 134 -5.86 19.23 7.26
C ILE A 134 -7.36 18.97 7.20
N GLN A 135 -7.96 18.91 6.00
CA GLN A 135 -9.37 18.60 5.82
C GLN A 135 -9.57 17.09 5.98
N GLN A 136 -9.76 16.62 7.21
CA GLN A 136 -10.10 15.22 7.51
C GLN A 136 -11.56 15.01 7.93
N TYR A 137 -12.44 16.00 7.67
CA TYR A 137 -13.87 15.95 7.98
C TYR A 137 -14.73 16.31 6.77
#